data_AF-A0A9X3DUU2-F1
#
_entry.id   AF-A0A9X3DUU2-F1
#
_cell.length_a   1.000
_cell.length_b   1.000
_cell.length_c   1.000
_cell.angle_alpha   90.00
_cell.angle_beta   90.00
_cell.angle_gamma   90.00
#
_symmetry.space_group_name_H-M   'P 1'
#
loop_
_entity.id
_entity.type
_entity.pdbx_description
1 polymer ?
#
loop_
_entity_poly.entity_id
_entity_poly.type
_entity_poly.pdbx_seq_one_letter_code
_entity_poly.pdbx_strand_id
1 'polypeptide(L)' 'MLTCRQATQLLSERLDRTLQFREQGNLQIHLLLCRSCRRYGKQVKTLSYLSKEFKNFDEGK' A
#
# COMPACT_ATOMS: atom_id res chain seq x y z
N MET A 1 -8.90 -10.16 -13.25
CA MET A 1 -8.87 -10.00 -11.78
C MET A 1 -7.44 -10.14 -11.31
N LEU A 2 -6.98 -9.26 -10.41
CA LEU A 2 -5.66 -9.41 -9.79
C LEU A 2 -5.66 -10.61 -8.84
N THR A 3 -4.55 -11.34 -8.78
CA THR A 3 -4.30 -12.30 -7.69
C THR A 3 -3.95 -11.55 -6.40
N CYS A 4 -4.09 -12.18 -5.23
CA CYS A 4 -3.67 -11.58 -3.97
C CYS A 4 -2.19 -11.16 -4.02
N ARG A 5 -1.32 -11.95 -4.66
CA ARG A 5 0.11 -11.64 -4.84
C ARG A 5 0.33 -10.37 -5.66
N GLN A 6 -0.39 -10.23 -6.77
CA GLN A 6 -0.32 -9.02 -7.60
C GLN A 6 -0.87 -7.80 -6.86
N ALA A 7 -1.95 -7.97 -6.08
CA ALA A 7 -2.52 -6.90 -5.28
C ALA A 7 -1.57 -6.43 -4.17
N THR A 8 -0.93 -7.37 -3.44
CA THR A 8 0.07 -7.03 -2.42
C THR A 8 1.30 -6.37 -3.03
N GLN A 9 1.71 -6.79 -4.22
CA GLN A 9 2.83 -6.18 -4.94
C GLN A 9 2.51 -4.75 -5.37
N LEU A 10 1.35 -4.50 -5.98
CA LEU A 10 0.89 -3.15 -6.31
C LEU A 10 0.72 -2.26 -5.07
N LEU A 11 0.29 -2.82 -3.93
CA LEU A 11 0.22 -2.09 -2.66
C LEU A 11 1.60 -1.66 -2.16
N SER A 12 2.62 -2.50 -2.33
CA SER A 12 4.01 -2.15 -2.01
C SER A 12 4.52 -1.09 -2.98
N GLU A 13 4.37 -1.32 -4.29
CA GLU A 13 4.83 -0.39 -5.32
C GLU A 13 4.19 1.00 -5.20
N ARG A 14 2.96 1.09 -4.67
CA ARG A 14 2.31 2.39 -4.40
C ARG A 14 3.06 3.24 -3.36
N LEU A 15 3.88 2.63 -2.51
CA LEU A 15 4.72 3.37 -1.57
C LEU A 15 5.94 4.02 -2.25
N ASP A 16 6.46 3.36 -3.29
CA ASP A 16 7.69 3.76 -3.98
C ASP A 16 7.40 4.60 -5.24
N ARG A 17 6.30 4.30 -5.95
CA ARG A 17 5.89 4.96 -7.18
C ARG A 17 4.39 5.26 -7.22
N THR A 18 4.02 6.22 -8.05
CA THR A 18 2.61 6.41 -8.42
C THR A 18 2.16 5.26 -9.33
N LEU A 19 1.06 4.60 -8.94
CA LEU A 19 0.41 3.58 -9.78
C LEU A 19 -0.31 4.23 -10.95
N GLN A 20 -0.30 3.58 -12.12
CA GLN A 20 -1.08 3.99 -13.28
C GLN A 20 -2.59 3.87 -13.00
N PHE A 21 -3.42 4.66 -13.68
CA PHE A 21 -4.88 4.64 -13.48
C PHE A 21 -5.51 3.25 -13.60
N ARG A 22 -5.02 2.43 -14.55
CA ARG A 22 -5.48 1.04 -14.73
C ARG A 22 -5.11 0.15 -13.54
N GLU A 23 -3.88 0.29 -13.03
CA GLU A 23 -3.41 -0.45 -11.85
C GLU A 23 -4.20 -0.07 -10.61
N GLN A 24 -4.45 1.23 -10.42
CA GLN A 24 -5.26 1.74 -9.33
C GLN A 24 -6.69 1.19 -9.38
N GLY A 25 -7.35 1.26 -10.54
CA GLY A 25 -8.72 0.76 -10.70
C GLY A 25 -8.82 -0.74 -10.40
N ASN A 26 -7.93 -1.55 -10.97
CA ASN A 26 -7.88 -2.99 -10.72
C ASN A 26 -7.61 -3.33 -9.25
N LEU A 27 -6.70 -2.59 -8.62
CA LEU A 27 -6.39 -2.77 -7.21
C LEU A 27 -7.60 -2.41 -6.33
N GLN A 28 -8.29 -1.30 -6.58
CA GLN A 28 -9.47 -0.91 -5.82
C GLN A 28 -10.57 -1.98 -5.88
N ILE A 29 -10.86 -2.51 -7.07
CA ILE A 29 -11.83 -3.60 -7.24
C ILE A 29 -11.41 -4.83 -6.42
N HIS A 30 -10.12 -5.20 -6.45
CA HIS A 30 -9.63 -6.32 -5.65
C HIS A 30 -9.76 -6.07 -4.13
N LEU A 31 -9.47 -4.86 -3.65
CA LEU A 31 -9.62 -4.51 -2.23
C LEU A 31 -11.09 -4.46 -1.78
N LEU A 32 -12.02 -4.20 -2.70
CA LEU A 32 -13.45 -4.30 -2.43
C LEU A 32 -13.85 -5.73 -2.06
N LEU A 33 -13.32 -6.71 -2.79
CA LEU A 33 -13.66 -8.13 -2.66
C LEU A 33 -12.81 -8.87 -1.61
N CYS A 34 -11.53 -8.52 -1.49
CA CYS A 34 -10.59 -9.22 -0.62
C CYS A 34 -10.29 -8.44 0.67
N ARG A 35 -10.87 -8.91 1.79
CA ARG A 35 -10.64 -8.32 3.13
C ARG A 35 -9.18 -8.41 3.57
N SER A 36 -8.48 -9.50 3.24
CA SER A 36 -7.08 -9.71 3.61
C SER A 36 -6.15 -8.68 2.95
N CYS A 37 -6.27 -8.49 1.63
CA CYS A 37 -5.50 -7.49 0.91
C CYS A 37 -5.83 -6.06 1.39
N ARG A 38 -7.10 -5.78 1.74
CA ARG A 38 -7.48 -4.51 2.35
C ARG A 38 -6.81 -4.27 3.70
N ARG A 39 -6.73 -5.29 4.55
CA ARG A 39 -6.03 -5.20 5.85
C ARG A 39 -4.53 -4.99 5.66
N TYR A 40 -3.92 -5.75 4.74
CA TYR A 40 -2.52 -5.58 4.39
C TYR A 40 -2.21 -4.16 3.90
N GLY A 41 -3.05 -3.61 3.01
CA GLY A 41 -2.88 -2.23 2.55
C GLY A 41 -2.93 -1.18 3.67
N LYS A 42 -3.74 -1.40 4.71
CA LYS A 42 -3.74 -0.55 5.91
C LYS A 42 -2.43 -0.71 6.70
N GLN A 43 -1.96 -1.94 6.92
CA GLN A 43 -0.73 -2.23 7.67
C GLN A 43 0.50 -1.58 7.02
N VAL A 44 0.64 -1.75 5.70
CA VAL A 44 1.76 -1.18 4.93
C VAL A 44 1.76 0.34 4.98
N LYS A 45 0.57 0.98 4.92
CA LYS A 45 0.44 2.43 5.09
C LYS A 45 0.86 2.88 6.51
N THR A 46 0.42 2.16 7.54
CA THR A 46 0.82 2.44 8.93
C THR A 46 2.33 2.31 9.11
N LEU A 47 2.93 1.25 8.56
CA LEU A 47 4.38 1.04 8.62
C LEU A 47 5.12 2.21 7.94
N SER A 48 4.70 2.60 6.73
CA SER A 48 5.31 3.74 6.02
C SER A 48 5.20 5.06 6.79
N TYR A 49 4.06 5.30 7.45
CA TYR A 49 3.88 6.48 8.30
C TYR A 49 4.83 6.45 9.51
N LEU A 50 4.89 5.33 10.23
CA LEU A 50 5.77 5.19 11.38
C LEU A 50 7.25 5.31 10.99
N SER A 51 7.67 4.76 9.85
CA SER A 51 9.04 4.90 9.36
C SER A 51 9.40 6.35 9.04
N LYS A 52 8.46 7.12 8.48
CA LYS A 52 8.66 8.56 8.23
C LYS A 52 8.74 9.34 9.52
N GLU A 53 7.90 9.01 10.50
CA GLU A 53 7.93 9.68 11.79
C GLU A 53 9.19 9.36 12.59
N PHE A 54 9.64 8.10 12.54
CA PHE A 54 10.91 7.70 13.16
C PHE A 54 12.09 8.48 12.58
N LYS A 55 12.10 8.69 11.26
CA LYS A 55 13.11 9.55 10.62
C LYS A 55 13.06 10.99 11.12
N ASN A 56 11.87 11.56 11.29
CA ASN A 56 11.71 12.93 11.82
C ASN A 56 12.24 13.04 13.26
N PHE A 57 11.92 12.04 14.10
CA PHE A 57 12.40 11.96 15.47
C PHE A 57 13.93 11.85 15.56
N ASP A 58 14.55 11.03 14.70
CA ASP A 58 16.01 10.87 14.63
C ASP A 58 16.71 12.16 14.14
N GLU A 59 16.10 12.88 13.20
CA GLU A 59 16.57 14.21 12.74
C GLU A 59 16.35 15.34 13.78
N GLY A 60 15.77 15.05 14.94
CA GLY A 60 15.54 16.01 16.02
C GLY A 60 14.52 17.10 15.70
N LYS A 61 13.58 16.83 14.78
CA LYS A 61 12.45 17.71 14.44
C LYS A 61 11.18 17.37 15.22
#